data_AF-Q8YKY2-F1
#
_entry.id   AF-Q8YKY2-F1
#
_cell.length_a   1.000
_cell.length_b   1.000
_cell.length_c   1.000
_cell.angle_alpha   90.00
_cell.angle_beta   90.00
_cell.angle_gamma   90.00
#
_symmetry.space_group_name_H-M   'P 1'
#
loop_
_entity.id
_entity.type
_entity.pdbx_description
1 polymer ?
#
loop_
_entity_poly.entity_id
_entity_poly.type
_entity_poly.pdbx_seq_one_letter_code
_entity_poly.pdbx_strand_id
1 'polypeptide(L)'
;MNINIDIPDEVRVYVEAQVVTGAYNSIGEYFLALVKQDQKHKAQANLEALLKEGIDSPGQEVTPEYWQNLRCTILGENSLSDSGE
;
A
#
# COMPACT_ATOMS: atom_id res chain seq x y z
N MET A 1 21.69 -0.16 11.93
CA MET A 1 22.04 0.57 10.70
C MET A 1 21.99 2.05 11.03
N ASN A 2 22.99 2.84 10.64
CA ASN A 2 23.03 4.28 10.90
C ASN A 2 22.92 5.02 9.56
N ILE A 3 22.05 6.02 9.47
CA ILE A 3 21.86 6.86 8.28
C ILE A 3 22.34 8.26 8.67
N ASN A 4 23.30 8.81 7.91
CA ASN A 4 23.74 10.20 8.08
C ASN A 4 23.15 11.03 6.94
N ILE A 5 22.51 12.15 7.28
CA ILE A 5 21.82 13.01 6.31
C ILE A 5 22.18 14.44 6.64
N ASP A 6 22.71 15.16 5.65
CA ASP A 6 22.93 16.60 5.78
C ASP A 6 21.61 17.33 5.49
N ILE A 7 21.15 18.12 6.46
CA ILE A 7 19.91 18.89 6.34
C ILE A 7 20.19 20.39 6.53
N PRO A 8 19.51 21.27 5.78
CA PRO A 8 19.57 22.71 6.00
C PRO A 8 19.06 23.11 7.39
N ASP A 9 19.55 24.24 7.91
CA ASP A 9 19.17 24.72 9.25
C ASP A 9 17.67 24.96 9.40
N GLU A 10 16.99 25.43 8.35
CA GLU A 10 15.54 25.62 8.34
C GLU A 10 14.78 24.30 8.62
N VAL A 11 15.22 23.22 7.99
CA VAL A 11 14.65 21.88 8.18
C VAL A 11 14.95 21.39 9.59
N ARG A 12 16.17 21.64 10.11
CA ARG A 12 16.54 21.27 11.48
C ARG A 12 15.61 21.94 12.50
N VAL A 13 15.42 23.26 12.39
CA VAL A 13 14.55 24.03 13.30
C VAL A 13 13.12 23.51 13.29
N TYR A 14 12.60 23.19 12.10
CA TYR A 14 11.26 22.61 11.98
C TYR A 14 11.17 21.25 12.69
N VAL A 15 12.14 20.36 12.46
CA VAL A 15 12.13 19.02 13.06
C VAL A 15 12.32 19.07 14.58
N GLU A 16 13.18 19.95 15.09
CA GLU A 16 13.33 20.19 16.52
C GLU A 16 12.04 20.67 17.17
N ALA A 17 11.29 21.57 16.51
CA ALA A 17 9.99 22.00 17.00
C ALA A 17 9.00 20.83 17.11
N GLN A 18 9.00 19.87 16.17
CA GLN A 18 8.15 18.67 16.25
C GLN A 18 8.50 17.73 17.41
N VAL A 19 9.76 17.72 17.85
CA VAL A 19 10.17 16.96 19.05
C VAL A 19 9.72 17.70 20.31
N VAL A 20 9.84 19.03 20.34
CA VAL A 20 9.46 19.88 21.48
C VAL A 20 7.94 19.84 21.77
N THR A 21 7.10 19.61 20.76
CA THR A 21 5.65 19.43 20.97
C THR A 21 5.30 18.16 21.76
N GLY A 22 6.28 17.28 22.03
CA GLY A 22 6.13 16.07 22.84
C GLY A 22 5.57 14.88 22.07
N ALA A 23 5.34 15.01 20.76
CA ALA A 23 4.86 13.92 19.91
C ALA A 23 5.97 12.89 19.60
N TYR A 24 7.24 13.28 19.71
CA TYR A 24 8.40 12.44 19.39
C TYR A 24 9.52 12.68 20.41
N ASN A 25 10.28 11.65 20.74
CA ASN A 25 11.38 11.69 21.72
C ASN A 25 12.73 11.99 21.07
N SER A 26 12.83 11.94 19.74
CA SER A 26 14.04 12.29 19.00
C SER A 26 13.75 12.67 17.56
N ILE A 27 14.73 13.34 16.94
CA ILE A 27 14.74 13.65 15.50
C ILE A 27 14.62 12.36 14.67
N GLY A 28 15.36 11.31 15.05
CA GLY A 28 15.31 10.02 14.35
C GLY A 28 13.93 9.37 14.42
N GLU A 29 13.24 9.47 15.56
CA GLU A 29 11.87 8.98 15.71
C GLU A 29 10.90 9.74 14.81
N TYR A 30 11.04 11.06 14.70
CA TYR A 30 10.24 11.87 13.79
C TYR A 30 10.44 11.45 12.32
N PHE A 31 11.69 11.28 11.88
CA PHE A 31 11.97 10.80 10.52
C PHE A 31 11.40 9.40 10.25
N LEU A 32 11.48 8.47 11.20
CA LEU A 32 10.87 7.15 11.06
C LEU A 32 9.34 7.24 10.95
N ALA A 33 8.72 8.15 11.69
CA ALA A 33 7.28 8.40 11.59
C ALA A 33 6.89 8.94 10.21
N LEU A 34 7.68 9.87 9.65
CA LEU A 34 7.47 10.39 8.29
C LEU A 34 7.58 9.29 7.23
N VAL A 35 8.56 8.38 7.35
CA VAL A 35 8.69 7.24 6.42
C VAL A 35 7.46 6.32 6.50
N LYS A 36 6.96 6.02 7.70
CA LYS A 36 5.72 5.23 7.86
C LYS A 36 4.51 5.94 7.25
N GLN A 37 4.43 7.26 7.41
CA GLN A 37 3.38 8.06 6.81
C GLN A 37 3.44 8.05 5.28
N ASP A 38 4.63 8.19 4.69
CA ASP A 38 4.84 8.08 3.24
C ASP A 38 4.41 6.71 2.71
N GLN A 39 4.79 5.63 3.41
CA GLN A 39 4.34 4.27 3.07
C GLN A 39 2.80 4.15 3.08
N LYS A 40 2.16 4.70 4.12
CA LYS A 40 0.70 4.70 4.23
C LYS A 40 0.05 5.50 3.10
N HIS A 41 0.57 6.69 2.78
CA HIS A 41 0.06 7.51 1.69
C HIS A 41 0.18 6.82 0.34
N LYS A 42 1.32 6.16 0.06
CA LYS A 42 1.52 5.38 -1.17
C LYS A 42 0.57 4.18 -1.25
N ALA A 43 0.38 3.46 -0.14
CA ALA A 43 -0.57 2.34 -0.08
C ALA A 43 -2.01 2.82 -0.33
N GLN A 44 -2.39 3.96 0.25
CA GLN A 44 -3.70 4.58 0.03
C GLN A 44 -3.89 5.00 -1.44
N ALA A 45 -2.91 5.68 -2.04
CA ALA A 45 -2.98 6.08 -3.44
C ALA A 45 -3.12 4.88 -4.38
N ASN A 46 -2.42 3.77 -4.10
CA ASN A 46 -2.58 2.52 -4.85
C ASN A 46 -3.99 1.93 -4.70
N LEU A 47 -4.52 1.89 -3.47
CA LEU A 47 -5.88 1.43 -3.23
C LEU A 47 -6.92 2.28 -3.98
N GLU A 48 -6.78 3.61 -3.94
CA GLU A 48 -7.66 4.53 -4.68
C GLU A 48 -7.61 4.29 -6.19
N ALA A 49 -6.42 4.02 -6.74
CA ALA A 49 -6.26 3.67 -8.15
C ALA A 49 -6.98 2.36 -8.51
N LEU A 50 -6.82 1.31 -7.69
CA LEU A 50 -7.49 0.02 -7.90
C LEU A 50 -9.02 0.12 -7.79
N LEU A 51 -9.51 0.90 -6.82
CA LEU A 51 -10.94 1.16 -6.69
C LEU A 51 -11.48 1.91 -7.89
N LYS A 52 -10.74 2.91 -8.38
CA LYS A 52 -11.10 3.64 -9.60
C LYS A 52 -11.15 2.71 -10.81
N GLU A 53 -10.13 1.85 -10.97
CA GLU A 53 -10.11 0.83 -12.02
C GLU A 53 -11.35 -0.07 -11.95
N GLY A 54 -11.70 -0.56 -10.76
CA GLY A 54 -12.89 -1.38 -10.56
C GLY A 54 -14.21 -0.65 -10.88
N ILE A 55 -14.33 0.63 -10.51
CA ILE A 55 -15.51 1.46 -10.80
C ILE A 55 -15.64 1.75 -12.31
N ASP A 56 -14.52 2.06 -12.96
CA ASP A 56 -14.48 2.35 -14.39
C ASP A 56 -14.59 1.07 -15.25
N SER A 57 -14.49 -0.12 -14.63
CA SER A 57 -14.66 -1.40 -15.29
C SER A 57 -16.14 -1.77 -15.49
N PRO A 58 -16.48 -2.60 -16.49
CA PRO A 58 -17.83 -3.12 -16.64
C PRO A 58 -18.25 -3.96 -15.42
N GLY A 59 -19.37 -3.61 -14.81
CA GLY A 59 -19.99 -4.43 -13.77
C GLY A 59 -20.57 -5.72 -14.33
N GLN A 60 -20.54 -6.80 -13.53
CA GLN A 60 -21.23 -8.06 -13.82
C GLN A 60 -22.17 -8.40 -12.66
N GLU A 61 -23.37 -8.89 -12.98
CA GLU A 61 -24.28 -9.38 -11.95
C GLU A 61 -23.71 -10.63 -11.27
N VAL A 62 -23.65 -10.59 -9.95
CA VAL A 62 -23.09 -11.67 -9.13
C VAL A 62 -24.23 -12.61 -8.72
N THR A 63 -24.48 -13.64 -9.55
CA THR A 63 -25.48 -14.69 -9.26
C THR A 63 -24.86 -15.91 -8.54
N PRO A 64 -25.67 -16.81 -7.95
CA PRO A 64 -25.17 -18.07 -7.40
C PRO A 64 -24.42 -18.94 -8.44
N GLU A 65 -24.91 -18.98 -9.68
CA GLU A 65 -24.28 -19.70 -10.78
C GLU A 65 -22.93 -19.07 -11.17
N TYR A 66 -22.83 -17.74 -11.15
CA TYR A 66 -21.57 -17.04 -11.36
C TYR A 66 -20.51 -17.48 -10.33
N TRP A 67 -20.87 -17.51 -9.04
CA TRP A 67 -19.96 -17.98 -7.99
C TRP A 67 -19.57 -19.45 -8.14
N GLN A 68 -20.53 -20.30 -8.53
CA GLN A 68 -20.26 -21.72 -8.73
C GLN A 68 -19.26 -21.93 -9.89
N ASN A 69 -19.48 -21.24 -11.02
CA ASN A 69 -18.56 -21.28 -12.16
C ASN A 69 -17.18 -20.73 -11.79
N LEU A 70 -17.10 -19.59 -11.10
CA LEU A 70 -15.83 -18.98 -10.69
C LEU A 70 -15.00 -19.93 -9.81
N ARG A 71 -15.63 -20.60 -8.84
CA ARG A 71 -14.95 -21.59 -8.00
C ARG A 71 -14.52 -22.81 -8.80
N CYS A 72 -15.34 -23.29 -9.73
CA CYS A 72 -14.97 -24.38 -10.63
C CYS A 72 -13.76 -24.01 -11.51
N THR A 73 -13.67 -22.77 -12.01
CA THR A 73 -12.49 -22.30 -12.77
C THR A 73 -11.24 -22.26 -11.91
N ILE A 74 -11.32 -21.70 -10.70
CA ILE A 74 -10.15 -21.58 -9.78
C ILE A 74 -9.69 -22.96 -9.28
N LEU A 75 -10.62 -23.88 -9.02
CA LEU A 75 -10.33 -25.22 -8.48
C LEU A 75 -10.11 -26.28 -9.58
N GLY A 76 -10.44 -25.98 -10.84
CA GLY A 76 -10.60 -26.97 -11.91
C GLY A 76 -9.67 -26.85 -13.12
N GLU A 77 -8.82 -25.83 -13.22
CA GLU A 77 -7.86 -25.68 -14.34
C GLU A 77 -6.46 -25.27 -13.86
N ASN A 78 -5.86 -26.05 -12.96
CA ASN A 78 -4.41 -26.04 -12.77
C ASN A 78 -3.81 -27.46 -12.81
N SER A 79 -4.55 -28.41 -13.40
CA SER A 79 -4.18 -29.83 -13.46
C SER A 79 -4.35 -30.49 -14.82
N LEU A 80 -4.69 -29.76 -15.90
CA LEU A 80 -4.92 -30.35 -17.23
C LEU A 80 -4.26 -29.61 -18.41
N SER A 81 -3.24 -28.76 -18.16
CA SER A 81 -2.40 -28.20 -19.22
C SER A 81 -0.91 -28.52 -19.01
N ASP A 82 -0.59 -29.76 -18.66
CA ASP A 82 0.75 -30.33 -18.85
C ASP A 82 0.64 -31.84 -19.03
N SER A 83 0.00 -32.27 -20.12
CA SER A 83 0.09 -33.63 -20.67
C SER A 83 -0.67 -33.67 -21.99
N GLY A 84 0.06 -33.49 -23.09
CA GLY A 84 -0.46 -33.83 -24.42
C GLY A 84 0.07 -32.99 -25.56
N GLU A 85 1.37 -33.09 -25.85
CA GLU A 85 1.90 -33.34 -27.20
C GLU A 85 3.27 -34.03 -27.11
#